data_AF-A0A814P6J4-F1
#
_entry.id   AF-A0A814P6J4-F1
#
_cell.length_a   1.000
_cell.length_b   1.000
_cell.length_c   1.000
_cell.angle_alpha   90.00
_cell.angle_beta   90.00
_cell.angle_gamma   90.00
#
_symmetry.space_group_name_H-M   'P 1'
#
loop_
_entity.id
_entity.type
_entity.pdbx_description
1 polymer ?
#
loop_
_entity_poly.entity_id
_entity_poly.type
_entity_poly.pdbx_seq_one_letter_code
_entity_poly.pdbx_strand_id
1 'polypeptide(L)'
;KVYVHKYTNKLITSDITGDINVFDFRFMEKMYDKGFNNEKASAMECHSNNELIAVANSTKQNESIKVYDFSGMELSCIKHHDGFIGKRLSTVSCMDWNVDSNEILFGSSDNFITVFRNKDNQLQSTLN
;
A
#
# COMPACT_ATOMS: atom_id res chain seq x y z
N LYS A 1 -10.97 3.92 -9.42
CA LYS A 1 -9.94 2.96 -9.89
C LYS A 1 -10.14 1.69 -9.09
N VAL A 2 -9.99 0.52 -9.73
CA VAL A 2 -10.09 -0.78 -9.06
C VAL A 2 -8.74 -1.45 -9.24
N TYR A 3 -8.26 -2.11 -8.19
CA TYR A 3 -7.02 -2.86 -8.18
C TYR A 3 -7.34 -4.33 -8.00
N VAL A 4 -6.64 -5.17 -8.76
CA VAL A 4 -6.80 -6.61 -8.71
C VAL A 4 -5.41 -7.23 -8.81
N HIS A 5 -5.04 -8.00 -7.80
CA HIS A 5 -3.73 -8.64 -7.67
C HIS A 5 -3.90 -10.12 -7.42
N LYS A 6 -3.15 -10.94 -8.15
CA LYS A 6 -3.09 -12.39 -7.93
C LYS A 6 -1.84 -12.71 -7.12
N TYR A 7 -2.03 -13.35 -5.97
CA TYR A 7 -0.93 -13.88 -5.15
C TYR A 7 -1.16 -15.37 -4.91
N THR A 8 -0.33 -16.22 -5.50
CA THR A 8 -0.48 -17.69 -5.42
C THR A 8 -1.91 -18.15 -5.79
N ASN A 9 -2.70 -18.63 -4.81
CA ASN A 9 -4.10 -19.05 -4.92
C ASN A 9 -5.11 -18.00 -4.40
N LYS A 10 -4.63 -16.79 -4.12
CA LYS A 10 -5.42 -15.69 -3.56
C LYS A 10 -5.61 -14.58 -4.59
N LEU A 11 -6.77 -13.94 -4.54
CA LEU A 11 -7.11 -12.76 -5.31
C LEU A 11 -7.33 -11.60 -4.32
N ILE A 12 -6.52 -10.57 -4.44
CA ILE A 12 -6.60 -9.36 -3.63
C ILE A 12 -7.24 -8.29 -4.49
N THR A 13 -8.31 -7.67 -3.99
CA THR A 13 -9.00 -6.60 -4.70
C THR A 13 -9.09 -5.36 -3.85
N SER A 14 -9.09 -4.20 -4.49
CA SER A 14 -9.44 -2.94 -3.84
C SER A 14 -10.21 -2.03 -4.76
N ASP A 15 -11.14 -1.28 -4.20
CA ASP A 15 -11.98 -0.32 -4.92
C ASP A 15 -11.65 1.14 -4.58
N ILE A 16 -12.49 2.04 -5.09
CA ILE A 16 -12.33 3.48 -4.88
C ILE A 16 -12.71 3.94 -3.47
N THR A 17 -13.54 3.19 -2.74
CA THR A 17 -13.86 3.47 -1.34
C THR A 17 -12.73 3.03 -0.40
N GLY A 18 -11.74 2.30 -0.94
CA GLY A 18 -10.59 1.82 -0.21
C GLY A 18 -10.86 0.50 0.51
N ASP A 19 -11.97 -0.17 0.20
CA ASP A 19 -12.24 -1.51 0.72
C ASP A 19 -11.30 -2.49 0.03
N ILE A 20 -10.67 -3.34 0.83
CA ILE A 20 -9.72 -4.35 0.38
C ILE A 20 -10.24 -5.71 0.80
N ASN A 21 -10.31 -6.62 -0.17
CA ASN A 21 -10.81 -7.97 0.04
C ASN A 21 -9.77 -8.98 -0.44
N VAL A 22 -9.64 -10.08 0.30
CA VAL A 22 -8.78 -11.21 -0.05
C VAL A 22 -9.67 -12.43 -0.24
N PHE A 23 -9.62 -13.02 -1.42
CA PHE A 23 -10.40 -14.21 -1.79
C PHE A 23 -9.47 -15.39 -2.05
N ASP A 24 -9.89 -16.60 -1.66
CA ASP A 24 -9.32 -17.83 -2.20
C ASP A 24 -10.11 -18.21 -3.45
N PHE A 25 -9.52 -18.04 -4.63
CA PHE A 25 -10.25 -18.26 -5.89
C PHE A 25 -10.46 -19.74 -6.20
N ARG A 26 -9.85 -20.67 -5.44
CA ARG A 26 -10.14 -22.11 -5.58
C ARG A 26 -11.54 -22.44 -5.08
N PHE A 27 -11.99 -21.73 -4.05
CA PHE A 27 -13.31 -21.88 -3.44
C PHE A 27 -14.26 -20.71 -3.76
N MET A 28 -13.73 -19.62 -4.33
CA MET A 28 -14.44 -18.36 -4.58
C MET A 28 -15.02 -17.73 -3.31
N GLU A 29 -14.35 -17.96 -2.18
CA GLU A 29 -14.74 -17.48 -0.86
C GLU A 29 -13.83 -16.37 -0.38
N LYS A 30 -14.39 -15.42 0.36
CA LYS A 30 -13.59 -14.44 1.09
C LYS A 30 -12.85 -15.15 2.21
N MET A 31 -11.55 -14.88 2.34
CA MET A 31 -10.76 -15.45 3.43
C MET A 31 -11.11 -14.83 4.79
N TYR A 32 -11.61 -13.60 4.78
CA TYR A 32 -12.01 -12.85 5.97
C TYR A 32 -13.38 -12.23 5.74
N ASP A 33 -14.30 -12.41 6.69
CA ASP A 33 -15.68 -11.92 6.61
C ASP A 33 -15.76 -10.40 6.46
N LYS A 34 -14.81 -9.68 7.07
CA LYS A 34 -14.67 -8.24 6.94
C LYS A 34 -13.41 -7.94 6.13
N GLY A 35 -13.61 -7.34 4.95
CA GLY A 35 -12.54 -6.60 4.29
C GLY A 35 -12.07 -5.45 5.20
N PHE A 36 -10.88 -4.94 4.92
CA PHE A 36 -10.34 -3.78 5.64
C PHE A 36 -10.37 -2.56 4.72
N ASN A 37 -10.54 -1.37 5.30
CA ASN A 37 -10.77 -0.14 4.56
C ASN A 37 -9.62 0.86 4.78
N ASN A 38 -9.12 1.45 3.70
CA ASN A 38 -8.10 2.49 3.73
C ASN A 38 -8.61 3.87 3.26
N GLU A 39 -9.89 4.16 3.47
CA GLU A 39 -10.59 5.45 3.32
C GLU A 39 -10.53 6.13 1.94
N LYS A 40 -9.72 5.62 0.98
CA LYS A 40 -9.69 5.84 -0.47
C LYS A 40 -8.30 5.48 -1.02
N ALA A 41 -8.22 4.40 -1.80
CA ALA A 41 -6.96 3.93 -2.38
C ALA A 41 -6.60 4.67 -3.69
N SER A 42 -5.46 5.38 -3.73
CA SER A 42 -4.92 5.98 -4.98
C SER A 42 -3.90 5.12 -5.70
N ALA A 43 -3.29 4.16 -5.00
CA ALA A 43 -2.47 3.09 -5.54
C ALA A 43 -2.54 1.90 -4.58
N MET A 44 -2.41 0.68 -5.11
CA MET A 44 -2.30 -0.54 -4.31
C MET A 44 -1.39 -1.53 -5.01
N GLU A 45 -0.48 -2.15 -4.27
CA GLU A 45 0.43 -3.18 -4.77
C GLU A 45 0.63 -4.29 -3.73
N CYS A 46 0.75 -5.54 -4.19
CA CYS A 46 1.00 -6.69 -3.32
C CYS A 46 2.43 -7.18 -3.49
N HIS A 47 3.07 -7.59 -2.40
CA HIS A 47 4.40 -8.19 -2.47
C HIS A 47 4.32 -9.57 -3.13
N SER A 48 5.29 -9.91 -3.98
CA SER A 48 5.31 -11.17 -4.76
C SER A 48 5.51 -12.42 -3.91
N ASN A 49 6.40 -12.35 -2.92
CA ASN A 49 6.80 -13.48 -2.07
C ASN A 49 6.27 -13.44 -0.63
N ASN A 50 5.71 -12.31 -0.18
CA ASN A 50 5.24 -12.11 1.18
C ASN A 50 3.77 -11.72 1.16
N GLU A 51 3.01 -12.11 2.18
CA GLU A 51 1.58 -11.78 2.31
C GLU A 51 1.38 -10.31 2.77
N LEU A 52 1.93 -9.38 2.00
CA LEU A 52 1.94 -7.94 2.28
C LEU A 52 1.18 -7.17 1.20
N ILE A 53 0.40 -6.19 1.63
CA ILE A 53 -0.40 -5.31 0.79
C ILE A 53 -0.02 -3.87 1.12
N ALA A 54 0.56 -3.14 0.16
CA ALA A 54 0.79 -1.70 0.28
C ALA A 54 -0.38 -0.94 -0.35
N VAL A 55 -0.89 0.05 0.36
CA VAL A 55 -2.03 0.86 -0.07
C VAL A 55 -1.75 2.33 0.21
N ALA A 56 -1.78 3.15 -0.83
CA ALA A 56 -1.69 4.59 -0.69
C ALA A 56 -3.07 5.22 -0.51
N ASN A 57 -3.21 6.03 0.53
CA ASN A 57 -4.38 6.84 0.82
C ASN A 57 -4.21 8.24 0.22
N SER A 58 -5.26 8.73 -0.46
CA SER A 58 -5.28 10.04 -1.12
C SER A 58 -6.33 11.00 -0.56
N THR A 59 -6.82 10.75 0.65
CA THR A 59 -7.67 11.72 1.34
C THR A 59 -6.80 12.89 1.83
N LYS A 60 -7.28 14.13 1.66
CA LYS A 60 -6.54 15.35 2.04
C LYS A 60 -6.12 15.39 3.52
N GLN A 61 -6.82 14.63 4.36
CA GLN A 61 -6.63 14.57 5.81
C GLN A 61 -5.71 13.41 6.23
N ASN A 62 -5.39 12.47 5.34
CA ASN A 62 -4.70 11.22 5.70
C ASN A 62 -3.83 10.68 4.55
N GLU A 63 -3.07 11.55 3.89
CA GLU A 63 -2.08 11.16 2.88
C GLU A 63 -1.02 10.25 3.51
N SER A 64 -1.09 8.97 3.18
CA SER A 64 -0.28 7.93 3.82
C SER A 64 -0.11 6.72 2.92
N ILE A 65 0.92 5.93 3.17
CA ILE A 65 1.07 4.59 2.61
C ILE A 65 1.02 3.61 3.77
N LYS A 66 0.03 2.73 3.77
CA LYS A 66 -0.12 1.70 4.79
C LYS A 66 0.25 0.34 4.23
N VAL A 67 0.90 -0.46 5.04
CA VAL A 67 1.20 -1.86 4.73
C VAL A 67 0.37 -2.73 5.65
N TYR A 68 -0.35 -3.66 5.05
CA TYR A 68 -1.18 -4.63 5.74
C TYR A 68 -0.67 -6.03 5.46
N ASP A 69 -0.94 -6.96 6.38
CA ASP A 69 -0.97 -8.37 6.01
C ASP A 69 -2.29 -8.75 5.32
N PHE A 70 -2.41 -10.00 4.88
CA PHE A 70 -3.63 -10.47 4.23
C PHE A 70 -4.83 -10.61 5.17
N SER A 71 -4.60 -10.63 6.49
CA SER A 71 -5.67 -10.61 7.50
C SER A 71 -6.26 -9.21 7.71
N GLY A 72 -5.62 -8.18 7.15
CA GLY A 72 -6.01 -6.79 7.34
C GLY A 72 -5.40 -6.13 8.57
N MET A 73 -4.42 -6.77 9.21
CA MET A 73 -3.65 -6.14 10.27
C MET A 73 -2.71 -5.09 9.66
N GLU A 74 -2.81 -3.85 10.12
CA GLU A 74 -1.87 -2.78 9.75
C GLU A 74 -0.51 -3.08 10.40
N LEU A 75 0.53 -3.28 9.58
CA LEU A 75 1.89 -3.57 10.02
C LEU A 75 2.76 -2.33 10.11
N SER A 76 2.59 -1.41 9.15
CA SER A 76 3.35 -0.16 9.11
C SER A 76 2.55 0.93 8.43
N CYS A 77 2.80 2.18 8.81
CA CYS A 77 2.15 3.32 8.22
C CYS A 77 3.18 4.44 7.98
N ILE A 78 3.41 4.74 6.71
CA ILE A 78 4.20 5.88 6.26
C ILE A 78 3.27 7.08 6.22
N LYS A 79 3.47 8.01 7.16
CA LYS A 79 2.72 9.26 7.27
C LYS A 79 3.67 10.43 7.36
N HIS A 80 3.19 11.59 6.93
CA HIS A 80 3.84 12.84 7.26
C HIS A 80 3.54 13.21 8.73
N HIS A 81 4.55 13.68 9.44
CA HIS A 81 4.38 14.35 10.73
C HIS A 81 4.53 15.86 10.52
N ASP A 82 3.51 16.62 10.91
CA ASP A 82 3.53 18.09 10.97
C ASP A 82 4.52 18.55 12.04
N GLY A 83 5.80 18.48 11.74
CA GLY A 83 6.88 18.80 12.66
C GLY A 83 8.21 18.89 11.94
N PHE A 84 8.43 20.05 11.31
CA PHE A 84 9.71 20.63 10.92
C PHE A 84 10.80 19.67 10.38
N ILE A 85 11.11 19.81 9.08
CA ILE A 85 12.07 19.04 8.25
C ILE A 85 11.43 17.81 7.59
N GLY A 86 10.80 18.01 6.43
CA GLY A 86 10.35 16.90 5.59
C GLY A 86 9.18 17.30 4.69
N LYS A 87 9.36 17.12 3.39
CA LYS A 87 8.36 17.42 2.37
C LYS A 87 7.08 16.60 2.61
N ARG A 88 5.91 17.22 2.44
CA ARG A 88 4.60 16.57 2.51
C ARG A 88 4.56 15.42 1.50
N LEU A 89 4.14 14.22 1.93
CA LEU A 89 3.82 13.13 1.01
C LEU A 89 2.69 13.61 0.10
N SER A 90 3.02 13.84 -1.15
CA SER A 90 2.02 14.15 -2.18
C SER A 90 1.29 12.88 -2.58
N THR A 91 0.09 13.06 -3.14
CA THR A 91 -0.76 11.95 -3.61
C THR A 91 0.05 10.96 -4.45
N VAL A 92 0.14 9.72 -3.95
CA VAL A 92 0.86 8.63 -4.61
C VAL A 92 0.01 8.11 -5.76
N SER A 93 0.62 8.00 -6.93
CA SER A 93 -0.03 7.61 -8.18
C SER A 93 0.28 6.18 -8.61
N CYS A 94 1.48 5.69 -8.28
CA CYS A 94 1.96 4.35 -8.56
C CYS A 94 2.87 3.85 -7.43
N MET A 95 2.92 2.53 -7.26
CA MET A 95 3.78 1.84 -6.30
C MET A 95 4.26 0.54 -6.90
N ASP A 96 5.43 0.06 -6.47
CA ASP A 96 5.94 -1.26 -6.78
C ASP A 96 6.74 -1.82 -5.60
N TRP A 97 6.78 -3.14 -5.45
CA TRP A 97 7.59 -3.83 -4.45
C TRP A 97 8.88 -4.33 -5.06
N ASN A 98 9.96 -4.25 -4.31
CA ASN A 98 11.13 -5.05 -4.60
C ASN A 98 10.80 -6.53 -4.32
N VAL A 99 11.21 -7.44 -5.21
CA VAL A 99 10.92 -8.88 -5.10
C VAL A 99 11.73 -9.55 -3.97
N ASP A 100 12.97 -9.10 -3.78
CA ASP A 100 13.94 -9.72 -2.86
C ASP A 100 13.98 -9.02 -1.49
N SER A 101 13.39 -7.84 -1.37
CA SER A 101 13.40 -7.04 -0.15
C SER A 101 12.00 -6.46 0.14
N ASN A 102 11.72 -6.18 1.41
CA ASN A 102 10.48 -5.49 1.80
C ASN A 102 10.58 -3.96 1.58
N GLU A 103 11.07 -3.57 0.41
CA GLU A 103 11.16 -2.19 -0.03
C GLU A 103 10.02 -1.86 -0.99
N ILE A 104 9.46 -0.66 -0.83
CA ILE A 104 8.42 -0.12 -1.68
C ILE A 104 9.00 1.08 -2.42
N LEU A 105 8.85 1.08 -3.73
CA LEU A 105 9.08 2.25 -4.58
C LEU A 105 7.74 2.89 -4.87
N PHE A 106 7.66 4.22 -4.83
CA PHE A 106 6.43 4.92 -5.18
C PHE A 106 6.69 6.26 -5.87
N GLY A 107 5.79 6.58 -6.81
CA GLY A 107 5.78 7.82 -7.55
C GLY A 107 4.63 8.72 -7.11
N SER A 108 4.95 9.94 -6.74
CA SER A 108 4.00 10.92 -6.24
C SER A 108 3.77 12.08 -7.22
N SER A 109 2.63 12.76 -7.10
CA SER A 109 2.26 13.90 -7.97
C SER A 109 3.14 15.14 -7.80
N ASP A 110 4.14 15.08 -6.92
CA ASP A 110 5.11 16.13 -6.69
C ASP A 110 6.41 15.97 -7.52
N ASN A 111 6.42 15.01 -8.46
CA ASN A 111 7.52 14.65 -9.37
C ASN A 111 8.71 13.94 -8.69
N PHE A 112 8.47 13.22 -7.59
CA PHE A 112 9.51 12.46 -6.92
C PHE A 112 9.23 10.97 -6.98
N ILE A 113 10.30 10.18 -7.09
CA ILE A 113 10.28 8.74 -6.90
C ILE A 113 11.00 8.45 -5.58
N THR A 114 10.30 7.81 -4.65
CA THR A 114 10.83 7.53 -3.32
C THR A 114 10.88 6.03 -3.06
N VAL A 115 11.96 5.59 -2.41
CA VAL A 115 12.13 4.22 -1.92
C VAL A 115 12.01 4.22 -0.40
N PHE A 116 11.11 3.39 0.11
CA PHE A 116 10.91 3.16 1.53
C PHE A 116 11.25 1.72 1.89
N ARG A 117 11.99 1.52 2.98
CA ARG A 117 12.30 0.18 3.50
C ARG A 117 11.56 -0.05 4.81
N ASN A 118 10.71 -1.06 4.84
CA ASN A 118 9.85 -1.36 6.00
C ASN A 118 10.65 -1.74 7.27
N LYS A 119 11.84 -2.35 7.12
CA LYS A 119 12.65 -2.84 8.26
C LYS A 119 13.00 -1.77 9.31
N ASP A 120 13.09 -0.50 8.90
CA ASP A 120 13.57 0.59 9.77
C ASP A 120 12.53 1.69 9.99
N ASN A 121 11.34 1.61 9.36
CA ASN A 121 10.42 2.75 9.21
C ASN A 121 11.11 4.03 8.71
N GLN A 122 12.17 3.88 7.90
CA GLN A 122 12.93 5.00 7.37
C GLN A 122 12.80 5.11 5.85
N LEU A 123 12.64 6.35 5.41
CA LEU A 123 12.71 6.75 4.01
C LEU A 123 14.18 6.69 3.58
N GLN A 124 14.51 5.83 2.60
CA GLN A 124 15.91 5.53 2.29
C GLN A 124 16.49 6.49 1.26
N SER A 125 15.75 6.77 0.20
CA SER A 125 16.25 7.61 -0.88
C SER A 125 15.11 8.15 -1.72
N THR A 126 15.27 9.38 -2.16
CA THR A 126 14.33 10.08 -3.04
C THR A 126 15.09 10.61 -4.24
N LEU A 127 14.65 10.22 -5.43
CA LEU A 127 15.22 10.62 -6.72
C LEU A 127 14.33 11.70 -7.35
N ASN A 128 14.98 12.69 -7.98
CA ASN A 128 14.38 13.76 -8.78
C ASN A 128 14.47 13.43 -10.27
#